data_AF-A0A349PE57-F1
#
_entry.id   AF-A0A349PE57-F1
#
_cell.length_a   1.000
_cell.length_b   1.000
_cell.length_c   1.000
_cell.angle_alpha   90.00
_cell.angle_beta   90.00
_cell.angle_gamma   90.00
#
_symmetry.space_group_name_H-M   'P 1'
#
loop_
_entity.id
_entity.type
_entity.pdbx_description
1 polymer ?
#
loop_
_entity_poly.entity_id
_entity_poly.type
_entity_poly.pdbx_seq_one_letter_code
_entity_poly.pdbx_strand_id
1 'polypeptide(L)'
;MINSTPAAVLYGAALGAMVGWATRLALGRGLKAPEAVFYSVFVGGIFIRLFVLVAAVCLLRHEKYIIIIAFAVSQILVQTIFEAFPLKYNGIKRNS
;
A
#
# COMPACT_ATOMS: atom_id res chain seq x y z
N MET A 1 10.32 20.06 0.28
CA MET A 1 10.87 19.41 -0.93
C MET A 1 11.74 18.25 -0.49
N ILE A 2 11.51 17.07 -1.05
CA ILE A 2 12.37 15.92 -0.82
C ILE A 2 13.66 16.23 -1.58
N ASN A 3 14.63 16.82 -0.89
CA ASN A 3 15.89 17.26 -1.45
C ASN A 3 16.95 16.15 -1.51
N SER A 4 16.63 14.98 -0.96
CA SER A 4 17.58 13.88 -0.76
C SER A 4 16.92 12.54 -1.07
N THR A 5 17.63 11.68 -1.81
CA THR A 5 17.23 10.28 -2.08
C THR A 5 16.81 9.51 -0.81
N PRO A 6 17.55 9.55 0.33
CA PRO A 6 17.12 8.87 1.55
C PRO A 6 15.80 9.40 2.12
N ALA A 7 15.52 10.70 2.00
CA ALA A 7 14.22 11.25 2.38
C ALA A 7 13.11 10.69 1.48
N ALA A 8 13.37 10.55 0.18
CA ALA A 8 12.43 9.93 -0.78
C ALA A 8 12.07 8.50 -0.38
N VAL A 9 13.07 7.72 0.01
CA VAL A 9 12.88 6.35 0.50
C VAL A 9 12.07 6.35 1.79
N LEU A 10 12.39 7.20 2.77
CA LEU A 10 11.64 7.26 4.03
C LEU A 10 10.18 7.66 3.84
N TYR A 11 9.91 8.67 3.02
CA TYR A 11 8.53 9.09 2.73
C TYR A 11 7.77 8.04 1.92
N GLY A 12 8.43 7.39 0.95
CA GLY A 12 7.85 6.28 0.19
C GLY A 12 7.50 5.10 1.08
N ALA A 13 8.43 4.72 1.97
CA ALA A 13 8.21 3.66 2.96
C ALA A 13 7.08 4.01 3.93
N ALA A 14 7.03 5.24 4.45
CA ALA A 14 6.00 5.68 5.38
C ALA A 14 4.61 5.66 4.74
N LEU A 15 4.47 6.18 3.52
CA LEU A 15 3.21 6.12 2.77
C LEU A 15 2.82 4.68 2.41
N GLY A 16 3.78 3.86 1.98
CA GLY A 16 3.57 2.44 1.72
C GLY A 16 3.09 1.70 2.96
N ALA A 17 3.67 1.99 4.13
CA ALA A 17 3.29 1.40 5.41
C ALA A 17 1.89 1.84 5.84
N MET A 18 1.58 3.13 5.74
CA MET A 18 0.25 3.65 6.10
C MET A 18 -0.85 3.03 5.25
N VAL A 19 -0.66 2.99 3.92
CA VAL A 19 -1.66 2.42 2.99
C VAL A 19 -1.77 0.91 3.17
N GLY A 20 -0.65 0.20 3.32
CA GLY A 20 -0.62 -1.23 3.60
C GLY A 20 -1.33 -1.58 4.91
N TRP A 21 -1.06 -0.84 5.98
CA TRP A 21 -1.69 -1.00 7.29
C TRP A 21 -3.19 -0.71 7.26
N ALA A 22 -3.59 0.40 6.62
CA ALA A 22 -5.01 0.77 6.49
C ALA A 22 -5.80 -0.30 5.72
N THR A 23 -5.24 -0.80 4.61
CA THR A 23 -5.85 -1.90 3.83
C THR A 23 -5.97 -3.16 4.69
N ARG A 24 -4.94 -3.48 5.47
CA ARG A 24 -4.92 -4.66 6.34
C ARG A 24 -5.97 -4.57 7.46
N LEU A 25 -6.12 -3.40 8.08
CA LEU A 25 -7.17 -3.16 9.07
C LEU A 25 -8.57 -3.25 8.46
N ALA A 26 -8.76 -2.70 7.26
CA ALA A 26 -10.04 -2.76 6.55
C ALA A 26 -10.41 -4.21 6.19
N LEU A 27 -9.47 -4.98 5.63
CA LEU A 27 -9.66 -6.40 5.36
C LEU A 27 -9.87 -7.20 6.66
N GLY A 28 -9.13 -6.87 7.72
CA GLY A 28 -9.29 -7.44 9.06
C GLY A 28 -10.71 -7.30 9.61
N ARG A 29 -11.32 -6.13 9.41
CA ARG A 29 -12.72 -5.87 9.79
C ARG A 29 -13.73 -6.55 8.86
N GLY A 30 -13.38 -6.69 7.58
CA GLY A 30 -14.17 -7.37 6.55
C GLY A 30 -14.13 -8.90 6.61
N LEU A 31 -13.32 -9.52 7.48
CA LEU A 31 -13.19 -10.98 7.57
C LEU A 31 -14.48 -11.70 7.98
N LYS A 32 -15.37 -11.04 8.75
CA LYS A 32 -16.70 -11.55 9.11
C LYS A 32 -17.79 -11.19 8.09
N ALA A 33 -17.47 -10.37 7.10
CA ALA A 33 -18.44 -9.86 6.15
C ALA A 33 -18.67 -10.85 4.99
N PRO A 34 -19.79 -10.71 4.25
CA PRO A 34 -20.05 -11.47 3.04
C PRO A 34 -18.91 -11.35 2.02
N GLU A 35 -18.73 -12.35 1.16
CA GLU A 35 -17.63 -12.41 0.18
C GLU A 35 -17.55 -11.20 -0.72
N ALA A 36 -18.70 -10.71 -1.19
CA ALA A 36 -18.78 -9.51 -2.00
C ALA A 36 -18.16 -8.29 -1.31
N VAL A 37 -18.35 -8.16 0.01
CA VAL A 37 -17.81 -7.05 0.81
C VAL A 37 -16.31 -7.22 1.03
N PHE A 38 -15.84 -8.44 1.27
CA PHE A 38 -14.41 -8.72 1.39
C PHE A 38 -13.67 -8.40 0.07
N TYR A 39 -14.19 -8.88 -1.06
CA TYR A 39 -13.62 -8.61 -2.38
C TYR A 39 -13.71 -7.13 -2.75
N SER A 40 -14.80 -6.43 -2.42
CA SER A 40 -14.89 -4.99 -2.68
C SER A 40 -13.86 -4.19 -1.87
N VAL A 41 -13.58 -4.58 -0.63
CA VAL A 41 -12.53 -3.95 0.20
C VAL A 41 -11.13 -4.27 -0.33
N PHE A 42 -10.90 -5.50 -0.80
CA PHE A 42 -9.64 -5.88 -1.43
C PHE A 42 -9.37 -5.09 -2.70
N VAL A 43 -10.34 -5.07 -3.63
CA VAL A 43 -10.27 -4.33 -4.89
C VAL A 43 -10.16 -2.82 -4.62
N GLY A 44 -10.94 -2.29 -3.67
CA GLY A 44 -10.83 -0.90 -3.23
C GLY A 44 -9.43 -0.56 -2.70
N GLY A 45 -8.80 -1.47 -1.97
CA GLY A 45 -7.41 -1.33 -1.52
C GLY A 45 -6.41 -1.22 -2.67
N ILE A 46 -6.59 -1.99 -3.76
CA ILE A 46 -5.76 -1.90 -4.97
C ILE A 46 -5.90 -0.53 -5.63
N PHE A 47 -7.14 -0.05 -5.80
CA PHE A 47 -7.39 1.26 -6.41
C PHE A 47 -6.81 2.42 -5.58
N ILE A 48 -6.94 2.38 -4.26
CA ILE A 48 -6.35 3.39 -3.37
C ILE A 48 -4.82 3.39 -3.50
N ARG A 49 -4.18 2.22 -3.60
CA ARG A 49 -2.72 2.14 -3.78
C ARG A 49 -2.26 2.74 -5.11
N LEU A 50 -2.97 2.42 -6.20
CA LEU A 50 -2.73 3.01 -7.52
C LEU A 50 -2.91 4.53 -7.48
N PHE A 51 -3.98 5.00 -6.86
CA PHE A 51 -4.25 6.43 -6.72
C PHE A 51 -3.16 7.14 -5.92
N VAL A 52 -2.73 6.58 -4.79
CA VAL A 52 -1.65 7.16 -3.97
C VAL A 52 -0.33 7.18 -4.73
N LEU A 53 0.00 6.11 -5.47
CA LEU A 53 1.20 6.06 -6.30
C LEU A 53 1.17 7.15 -7.40
N VAL A 54 0.05 7.27 -8.13
CA VAL A 54 -0.11 8.29 -9.17
C VAL A 54 -0.06 9.70 -8.57
N ALA A 55 -0.78 9.94 -7.47
CA ALA A 55 -0.77 11.22 -6.78
C ALA A 55 0.64 11.60 -6.30
N ALA A 56 1.39 10.65 -5.75
CA ALA A 56 2.76 10.87 -5.32
C ALA A 56 3.70 11.15 -6.51
N VAL A 57 3.60 10.40 -7.61
CA VAL A 57 4.38 10.67 -8.83
C VAL A 57 4.02 12.05 -9.41
N CYS A 58 2.74 12.43 -9.41
CA CYS A 58 2.30 13.76 -9.84
C CYS A 58 2.87 14.87 -8.94
N LEU A 59 2.94 14.65 -7.63
CA LEU A 59 3.47 15.63 -6.68
C LEU A 59 4.99 15.77 -6.79
N LEU A 60 5.69 14.66 -7.04
CA LEU A 60 7.14 14.64 -7.28
C LEU A 60 7.52 14.90 -8.75
N ARG A 61 6.58 15.24 -9.65
CA ARG A 61 6.86 15.43 -11.10
C ARG A 61 7.92 16.50 -11.41
N HIS A 62 8.13 17.43 -10.48
CA HIS A 62 9.09 18.52 -10.59
C HIS A 62 10.46 18.18 -9.97
N GLU A 63 10.56 17.05 -9.27
CA GLU A 63 11.77 16.57 -8.64
C GLU A 63 12.58 15.68 -9.59
N LYS A 64 13.84 15.42 -9.24
CA LYS A 64 14.74 14.56 -10.02
C LYS A 64 14.15 13.16 -10.16
N TYR A 65 14.26 12.57 -11.35
CA TYR A 65 13.71 11.23 -11.66
C TYR A 65 14.17 10.14 -10.68
N ILE A 66 15.40 10.24 -10.17
CA ILE A 66 15.97 9.33 -9.16
C ILE A 66 15.14 9.33 -7.85
N ILE A 67 14.64 10.49 -7.44
CA ILE A 67 13.84 10.67 -6.23
C ILE A 67 12.46 10.01 -6.41
N ILE A 68 11.86 10.19 -7.59
CA ILE A 68 10.58 9.56 -7.96
C ILE A 68 10.70 8.04 -7.94
N ILE A 69 11.74 7.48 -8.58
CA ILE A 69 11.98 6.04 -8.62
C ILE A 69 12.22 5.48 -7.21
N ALA A 70 13.11 6.11 -6.43
CA ALA A 70 13.43 5.66 -5.07
C ALA A 70 12.19 5.64 -4.17
N PHE A 71 11.34 6.67 -4.28
CA PHE A 71 10.07 6.76 -3.56
C PHE A 71 9.10 5.65 -3.99
N ALA A 72 8.87 5.47 -5.30
CA ALA A 72 7.94 4.49 -5.84
C ALA A 72 8.35 3.05 -5.49
N VAL A 73 9.64 2.72 -5.65
CA VAL A 73 10.19 1.41 -5.29
C VAL A 73 9.99 1.14 -3.81
N SER A 74 10.32 2.11 -2.94
CA SER A 74 10.15 1.95 -1.50
C SER A 74 8.69 1.76 -1.10
N GLN A 75 7.78 2.54 -1.69
CA GLN A 75 6.34 2.42 -1.45
C GLN A 75 5.81 1.04 -1.84
N ILE A 76 6.15 0.55 -3.04
CA ILE A 76 5.72 -0.77 -3.52
C ILE A 76 6.29 -1.87 -2.64
N LEU A 77 7.58 -1.81 -2.30
CA LEU A 77 8.25 -2.85 -1.51
C LEU A 77 7.60 -3.00 -0.14
N VAL A 78 7.29 -1.89 0.53
CA VAL A 78 6.57 -1.93 1.81
C VAL A 78 5.15 -2.45 1.65
N GLN A 79 4.43 -2.06 0.59
CA GLN A 79 3.09 -2.61 0.32
C GLN A 79 3.12 -4.13 0.10
N THR A 80 4.11 -4.63 -0.64
CA THR A 80 4.30 -6.07 -0.87
C THR A 80 4.56 -6.82 0.44
N ILE A 81 5.32 -6.24 1.37
CA ILE A 81 5.50 -6.84 2.71
C ILE A 81 4.14 -7.02 3.39
N PHE A 82 3.28 -6.00 3.34
CA PHE A 82 1.93 -6.09 3.95
C PHE A 82 1.02 -7.11 3.28
N GLU A 83 1.18 -7.38 1.98
CA GLU A 83 0.46 -8.45 1.26
C GLU A 83 1.04 -9.84 1.48
N ALA A 84 2.37 -9.95 1.56
CA ALA A 84 3.07 -11.21 1.78
C ALA A 84 2.76 -11.80 3.16
N PHE A 85 2.38 -10.97 4.14
CA PHE A 85 1.88 -11.46 5.41
C PHE A 85 0.41 -11.92 5.29
N PRO A 86 0.14 -13.24 5.32
CA PRO A 86 -1.22 -13.75 5.17
C PRO A 86 -2.10 -13.21 6.30
N LEU A 87 -3.27 -12.69 5.94
CA LEU A 87 -4.34 -12.35 6.87
C LEU A 87 -4.90 -13.65 7.46
N LYS A 88 -4.43 -14.03 8.65
CA LYS A 88 -4.98 -15.15 9.40
C LYS A 88 -6.17 -14.67 10.22
N TYR A 89 -7.37 -15.16 9.89
CA TYR A 89 -8.49 -15.14 10.81
C TYR A 89 -8.57 -16.51 11.50
N ASN A 90 -8.29 -16.54 12.80
CA ASN A 90 -8.55 -17.71 13.66
C ASN A 90 -7.96 -19.04 13.18
N GLY A 91 -6.79 -19.05 12.53
CA GLY A 91 -6.10 -20.27 12.09
C GLY A 91 -6.72 -20.99 10.89
N ILE A 92 -7.89 -20.54 10.40
CA ILE A 92 -8.56 -21.14 9.24
C ILE A 92 -8.18 -20.30 8.02
N LYS A 93 -7.40 -20.88 7.10
CA LYS A 93 -7.33 -20.38 5.73
C LYS A 93 -8.76 -20.41 5.18
N ARG A 94 -9.32 -19.27 4.79
CA ARG A 94 -10.53 -19.25 3.96
C ARG A 94 -10.14 -20.03 2.70
N ASN A 95 -10.66 -21.25 2.55
CA ASN A 95 -10.46 -22.03 1.33
C ASN A 95 -11.05 -21.19 0.20
N SER A 96 -10.18 -20.80 -0.71
CA SER A 96 -10.57 -20.36 -2.06
C SER A 96 -11.35 -21.47 -2.76
#